data_AF-A0A359KG06-F1
#
_entry.id   AF-A0A359KG06-F1
#
_cell.length_a   1.000
_cell.length_b   1.000
_cell.length_c   1.000
_cell.angle_alpha   90.00
_cell.angle_beta   90.00
_cell.angle_gamma   90.00
#
_symmetry.space_group_name_H-M   'P 1'
#
loop_
_entity.id
_entity.type
_entity.pdbx_description
1 polymer ?
#
loop_
_entity_poly.entity_id
_entity_poly.type
_entity_poly.pdbx_seq_one_letter_code
_entity_poly.pdbx_strand_id
1 'polypeptide(L)'
;EDLDEVALIKILTEPKNALVKQYKRLFEMENVTLTFTDDALSAVAKKAITRKTGARGLRSILEGVLLETMFELPTYEGVEEVVVNAEVIEGKAQPLLIYSETKKKTADGAA
;
A
#
# COMPACT_ATOMS: atom_id res chain seq x y z
N GLU A 1 -8.02 -25.92 9.62
CA GLU A 1 -9.05 -25.06 9.00
C GLU A 1 -8.35 -24.11 8.06
N ASP A 2 -8.82 -24.02 6.81
CA ASP A 2 -8.30 -23.02 5.88
C ASP A 2 -8.78 -21.64 6.35
N LEU A 3 -7.87 -20.67 6.37
CA LEU A 3 -8.21 -19.29 6.72
C LEU A 3 -9.07 -18.70 5.60
N ASP A 4 -10.28 -18.26 5.94
CA ASP A 4 -11.14 -17.55 5.02
C ASP A 4 -10.68 -16.10 4.80
N GLU A 5 -11.31 -15.42 3.83
CA GLU A 5 -10.96 -14.04 3.46
C GLU A 5 -11.06 -13.09 4.65
N VAL A 6 -12.11 -13.23 5.47
CA VAL A 6 -12.36 -12.38 6.64
C VAL A 6 -11.26 -12.56 7.68
N ALA A 7 -10.86 -13.80 7.98
CA ALA A 7 -9.78 -14.09 8.90
C ALA A 7 -8.45 -13.49 8.44
N LEU A 8 -8.15 -13.55 7.14
CA LEU A 8 -6.94 -12.95 6.57
C LEU A 8 -6.95 -11.42 6.64
N ILE A 9 -8.10 -10.77 6.38
CA ILE A 9 -8.24 -9.32 6.55
C ILE A 9 -8.00 -8.93 8.00
N LYS A 10 -8.56 -9.67 8.96
CA LYS A 10 -8.30 -9.42 10.39
C LYS A 10 -6.82 -9.53 10.72
N ILE A 11 -6.14 -10.56 10.23
CA ILE A 11 -4.68 -10.72 10.42
C ILE A 11 -3.90 -9.54 9.81
N LEU A 12 -4.35 -9.01 8.67
CA LEU A 12 -3.73 -7.86 8.01
C LEU A 12 -3.85 -6.55 8.80
N THR A 13 -4.93 -6.36 9.58
CA THR A 13 -5.29 -5.05 10.14
C THR A 13 -5.43 -5.00 11.67
N GLU A 14 -5.97 -6.02 12.33
CA GLU A 14 -6.36 -5.96 13.74
C GLU A 14 -5.19 -6.12 14.73
N PRO A 15 -4.29 -7.12 14.60
CA PRO A 15 -3.22 -7.33 15.56
C PRO A 15 -2.37 -6.07 15.81
N LYS A 16 -1.78 -5.96 17.00
CA LYS A 16 -0.87 -4.83 17.31
C LYS A 16 0.27 -4.72 16.30
N ASN A 17 0.80 -5.87 15.87
CA ASN A 17 1.89 -5.98 14.90
C ASN A 17 1.37 -6.37 13.50
N ALA A 18 0.15 -5.97 13.13
CA ALA A 18 -0.41 -6.29 11.82
C ALA A 18 0.41 -5.66 10.68
N LEU A 19 0.44 -6.33 9.51
CA LEU A 19 1.28 -5.91 8.38
C LEU A 19 0.93 -4.51 7.88
N VAL A 20 -0.36 -4.17 7.80
CA VAL A 20 -0.79 -2.83 7.38
C VAL A 20 -0.23 -1.77 8.33
N LYS A 21 -0.23 -2.01 9.65
CA LYS A 21 0.33 -1.07 10.63
C LYS A 21 1.85 -0.95 10.50
N GLN A 22 2.55 -2.05 10.22
CA GLN A 22 4.00 -2.03 9.99
C GLN A 22 4.35 -1.17 8.77
N TYR A 23 3.65 -1.34 7.66
CA TYR A 23 3.89 -0.55 6.45
C TYR A 23 3.46 0.91 6.59
N LYS A 24 2.33 1.18 7.26
CA LYS A 24 1.96 2.55 7.62
C LYS A 24 3.06 3.23 8.41
N ARG A 25 3.61 2.56 9.42
CA ARG A 25 4.70 3.10 10.22
C ARG A 25 5.98 3.36 9.40
N LEU A 26 6.26 2.52 8.41
CA LEU A 26 7.42 2.71 7.53
C LEU A 26 7.25 3.97 6.67
N PHE A 27 6.07 4.19 6.11
CA PHE A 27 5.77 5.42 5.34
C PHE A 27 5.75 6.67 6.23
N GLU A 28 5.26 6.55 7.48
CA GLU A 28 5.29 7.65 8.45
C GLU A 28 6.73 8.12 8.75
N MET A 29 7.74 7.24 8.65
CA MET A 29 9.15 7.64 8.83
C MET A 29 9.62 8.59 7.73
N GLU A 30 9.01 8.52 6.55
CA GLU A 30 9.22 9.43 5.42
C GLU A 30 8.24 10.63 5.45
N ASN A 31 7.47 10.79 6.53
CA ASN A 31 6.39 11.78 6.68
C ASN A 31 5.25 11.62 5.66
N VAL A 32 5.01 10.40 5.19
CA VAL A 32 3.95 10.09 4.23
C VAL A 32 2.90 9.19 4.86
N THR A 33 1.62 9.46 4.61
CA THR A 33 0.52 8.59 5.04
C THR A 33 0.34 7.45 4.04
N LEU A 34 0.19 6.21 4.51
CA LEU A 34 -0.19 5.09 3.65
C LEU A 34 -1.63 4.66 3.96
N THR A 35 -2.46 4.64 2.93
CA THR A 35 -3.87 4.22 3.04
C THR A 35 -4.14 3.03 2.14
N PHE A 36 -4.77 2.01 2.71
CA PHE A 36 -5.36 0.90 1.96
C PHE A 36 -6.86 1.05 2.02
N THR A 37 -7.51 0.96 0.87
CA THR A 37 -8.96 0.88 0.79
C THR A 37 -9.45 -0.53 1.16
N ASP A 38 -10.72 -0.67 1.52
CA ASP A 38 -11.27 -1.97 1.96
C ASP A 38 -11.24 -3.04 0.86
N ASP A 39 -11.42 -2.63 -0.39
CA ASP A 39 -11.27 -3.49 -1.57
C ASP A 39 -9.81 -3.94 -1.79
N ALA A 40 -8.82 -3.10 -1.46
CA ALA A 40 -7.42 -3.50 -1.49
C ALA A 40 -7.13 -4.61 -0.46
N LEU A 41 -7.61 -4.45 0.77
CA LEU A 41 -7.45 -5.46 1.82
C LEU A 41 -8.09 -6.79 1.43
N SER A 42 -9.28 -6.72 0.84
CA SER A 42 -10.00 -7.87 0.29
C SER A 42 -9.24 -8.54 -0.85
N ALA A 43 -8.69 -7.75 -1.78
CA ALA A 43 -7.87 -8.25 -2.89
C ALA A 43 -6.60 -8.96 -2.40
N VAL A 44 -5.93 -8.44 -1.37
CA VAL A 44 -4.75 -9.10 -0.77
C VAL A 44 -5.13 -10.46 -0.20
N ALA A 45 -6.20 -10.53 0.58
CA ALA A 45 -6.69 -11.77 1.17
C ALA A 45 -7.07 -12.81 0.10
N LYS A 46 -7.86 -12.42 -0.91
CA LYS A 46 -8.21 -13.29 -2.05
C LYS A 46 -6.97 -13.80 -2.78
N LYS A 47 -6.00 -12.93 -3.06
CA LYS A 47 -4.76 -13.31 -3.74
C LYS A 47 -3.93 -14.30 -2.92
N ALA A 48 -3.91 -14.17 -1.60
CA ALA A 48 -3.23 -15.10 -0.69
C ALA A 48 -3.89 -16.49 -0.64
N ILE A 49 -5.23 -16.54 -0.73
CA ILE A 49 -6.02 -17.78 -0.83
C ILE A 49 -5.75 -18.46 -2.17
N THR A 50 -5.86 -17.72 -3.28
CA THR A 50 -5.61 -18.25 -4.64
C THR A 50 -4.20 -18.79 -4.80
N ARG A 51 -3.21 -18.15 -4.17
CA ARG A 51 -1.80 -18.63 -4.14
C ARG A 51 -1.57 -19.82 -3.21
N LYS A 52 -2.58 -20.28 -2.47
CA LYS A 52 -2.50 -21.36 -1.46
C LYS A 52 -1.43 -21.12 -0.40
N THR A 53 -1.19 -19.85 -0.09
CA THR A 53 -0.18 -19.43 0.90
C THR A 53 -0.77 -19.03 2.24
N GLY A 54 -2.09 -18.74 2.28
CA GLY A 54 -2.76 -18.24 3.48
C GLY A 54 -2.06 -17.02 4.07
N ALA A 55 -2.01 -16.93 5.41
CA ALA A 55 -1.40 -15.80 6.12
C ALA A 55 0.08 -15.54 5.76
N ARG A 56 0.83 -16.58 5.36
CA ARG A 56 2.26 -16.44 4.99
C ARG A 56 2.45 -15.63 3.72
N GLY A 57 1.49 -15.66 2.79
CA GLY A 57 1.58 -14.93 1.53
C GLY A 57 1.22 -13.45 1.62
N LEU A 58 0.59 -13.02 2.73
CA LEU A 58 0.14 -11.64 2.90
C LEU A 58 1.30 -10.64 2.81
N ARG A 59 2.44 -10.95 3.45
CA ARG A 59 3.62 -10.10 3.43
C ARG A 59 4.20 -9.96 2.03
N SER A 60 4.41 -11.07 1.32
CA SER A 60 5.01 -11.03 -0.02
C SER A 60 4.14 -10.34 -1.06
N ILE A 61 2.81 -10.39 -0.89
CA ILE A 61 1.87 -9.63 -1.74
C ILE A 61 2.04 -8.13 -1.51
N LEU A 62 2.03 -7.67 -0.24
CA LEU A 62 2.20 -6.26 0.08
C LEU A 62 3.58 -5.74 -0.30
N GLU A 63 4.63 -6.50 -0.01
CA GLU A 63 6.00 -6.13 -0.38
C GLU A 63 6.15 -5.97 -1.89
N GLY A 64 5.63 -6.91 -2.67
CA GLY A 64 5.69 -6.83 -4.14
C GLY A 64 4.93 -5.62 -4.72
N VAL A 65 3.91 -5.13 -4.02
CA VAL A 65 3.15 -3.94 -4.43
C VAL A 65 3.86 -2.64 -4.03
N LEU A 66 4.43 -2.60 -2.84
CA LEU A 66 4.95 -1.36 -2.27
C LEU A 66 6.44 -1.13 -2.55
N LEU A 67 7.19 -2.17 -2.98
CA LEU A 67 8.64 -2.10 -3.12
C LEU A 67 9.09 -0.94 -4.02
N GLU A 68 8.47 -0.81 -5.20
CA GLU A 68 8.77 0.26 -6.16
C GLU A 68 8.46 1.62 -5.55
N THR A 69 7.26 1.79 -4.99
CA THR A 69 6.87 3.05 -4.35
C THR A 69 7.80 3.43 -3.20
N MET A 70 8.20 2.49 -2.34
CA MET A 70 9.14 2.78 -1.24
C MET A 70 10.53 3.18 -1.73
N PHE A 71 10.97 2.62 -2.85
CA PHE A 71 12.26 2.97 -3.44
C PHE A 71 12.23 4.39 -4.03
N GLU A 72 11.12 4.76 -4.67
CA GLU A 72 10.96 6.06 -5.32
C GLU A 72 10.55 7.17 -4.34
N LEU A 73 9.85 6.84 -3.25
CA LEU A 73 9.28 7.80 -2.30
C LEU A 73 10.29 8.86 -1.81
N PRO A 74 11.54 8.52 -1.45
CA PRO A 74 12.52 9.51 -0.99
C PRO A 74 12.89 10.56 -2.05
N THR A 75 12.63 10.26 -3.33
CA THR A 75 12.87 11.18 -4.46
C THR A 75 11.68 12.08 -4.77
N TYR A 76 10.50 11.75 -4.24
CA TYR A 76 9.28 12.50 -4.48
C TYR A 76 9.16 13.67 -3.51
N GLU A 77 9.12 14.88 -4.06
CA GLU A 77 8.93 16.08 -3.26
C GLU A 77 7.44 16.40 -3.08
N GLY A 78 7.01 16.55 -1.82
CA GLY A 78 5.69 17.06 -1.47
C GLY A 78 4.55 16.04 -1.56
N VAL A 79 4.85 14.75 -1.63
CA VAL A 79 3.87 13.67 -1.40
C VAL A 79 3.49 13.67 0.07
N GLU A 80 2.19 13.69 0.36
CA GLU A 80 1.64 13.60 1.71
C GLU A 80 0.97 12.25 1.98
N GLU A 81 0.41 11.62 0.94
CA GLU A 81 -0.30 10.36 1.08
C GLU A 81 -0.12 9.46 -0.15
N VAL A 82 -0.02 8.16 0.11
CA VAL A 82 -0.06 7.08 -0.89
C VAL A 82 -1.30 6.24 -0.63
N VAL A 83 -2.13 6.09 -1.66
CA VAL A 83 -3.36 5.28 -1.59
C VAL A 83 -3.23 4.03 -2.47
N VAL A 84 -3.49 2.88 -1.87
CA VAL A 84 -3.48 1.56 -2.52
C VAL A 84 -4.90 1.02 -2.59
N ASN A 85 -5.38 0.79 -3.82
CA ASN A 85 -6.69 0.19 -4.13
C ASN A 85 -6.56 -1.27 -4.64
N ALA A 86 -7.68 -1.93 -4.95
CA ALA A 86 -7.64 -3.30 -5.47
C ALA A 86 -6.88 -3.44 -6.80
N GLU A 87 -6.97 -2.46 -7.71
CA GLU A 87 -6.29 -2.51 -9.02
C GLU A 87 -4.76 -2.56 -8.87
N VAL A 88 -4.24 -1.82 -7.89
CA VAL A 88 -2.82 -1.85 -7.53
C VAL A 88 -2.42 -3.24 -7.01
N ILE A 89 -3.23 -3.84 -6.13
CA ILE A 89 -2.98 -5.21 -5.63
C ILE A 89 -3.02 -6.24 -6.76
N GLU A 90 -3.86 -6.02 -7.76
CA GLU A 90 -3.98 -6.86 -8.94
C GLU A 90 -2.87 -6.61 -9.99
N GLY A 91 -2.05 -5.58 -9.81
CA GLY A 91 -0.99 -5.20 -10.74
C GLY A 91 -1.50 -4.53 -12.02
N LYS A 92 -2.70 -3.92 -11.96
CA LYS A 92 -3.35 -3.23 -13.08
C LYS A 92 -3.12 -1.72 -13.07
N ALA A 93 -2.73 -1.17 -11.94
CA ALA A 93 -2.49 0.25 -11.73
C ALA A 93 -1.31 0.46 -10.77
N GLN A 94 -0.78 1.69 -10.74
CA GLN A 94 0.21 2.15 -9.76
C GLN A 94 -0.50 2.85 -8.59
N PRO A 95 0.09 2.89 -7.38
CA PRO A 95 -0.47 3.62 -6.25
C PRO A 95 -0.74 5.09 -6.56
N LEU A 96 -1.81 5.62 -5.99
CA LEU A 96 -2.15 7.04 -6.13
C LEU A 96 -1.31 7.86 -5.16
N LEU A 97 -0.56 8.83 -5.67
CA LEU A 97 0.23 9.78 -4.88
C LEU A 97 -0.56 11.08 -4.74
N ILE A 98 -0.83 11.47 -3.50
CA ILE A 98 -1.49 12.72 -3.15
C ILE A 98 -0.41 13.70 -2.71
N TYR A 99 -0.37 14.86 -3.36
CA TYR A 99 0.59 15.92 -3.09
C TYR A 99 -0.07 17.08 -2.35
N SER A 100 0.67 17.72 -1.45
CA SER A 100 0.22 18.96 -0.81
C SER A 100 -0.05 20.04 -1.87
N GLU A 101 -1.11 20.84 -1.71
CA GLU A 101 -1.40 21.96 -2.62
C GLU A 101 -0.27 23.03 -2.64
N THR A 102 0.68 22.96 -1.72
CA THR A 102 1.74 23.95 -1.52
C THR A 102 2.89 23.89 -2.54
N LYS A 103 2.95 22.89 -3.44
CA LYS A 103 3.96 22.81 -4.52
C LYS A 103 3.36 22.80 -5.93
N LYS A 104 2.32 23.61 -6.18
CA LYS A 104 2.12 24.18 -7.53
C LYS A 104 2.96 25.46 -7.67
N LYS A 105 4.30 25.33 -7.63
CA LYS A 105 5.19 26.44 -7.98
C LYS A 105 6.11 26.04 -9.13
N THR A 106 5.67 26.47 -10.32
CA THR A 106 6.47 26.81 -11.51
C THR A 106 7.37 25.72 -12.09
N ALA A 107 6.78 24.90 -12.97
CA ALA A 107 7.44 24.49 -14.21
C ALA A 107 6.67 25.13 -15.37
N ASP A 108 6.72 26.46 -15.44
CA ASP A 108 6.45 27.18 -16.69
C ASP A 108 7.55 28.23 -16.80
N GLY A 109 8.58 27.85 -17.55
CA GLY A 109 9.84 28.56 -17.65
C GLY A 109 10.73 27.90 -18.69
N ALA A 110 10.79 28.56 -19.85
CA ALA A 110 11.72 28.39 -20.96
C ALA A 110 11.30 27.43 -22.10
N ALA A 111 10.51 27.94 -23.05
CA ALA A 111 11.00 28.36 -24.38
C ALA A 111 9.92 29.15 -25.13
#